data_AF-A0A521P2N1-F1
#
_entry.id   AF-A0A521P2N1-F1
#
_cell.length_a   1.000
_cell.length_b   1.000
_cell.length_c   1.000
_cell.angle_alpha   90.00
_cell.angle_beta   90.00
_cell.angle_gamma   90.00
#
_symmetry.space_group_name_H-M   'P 1'
#
loop_
_entity.id
_entity.type
_entity.pdbx_description
1 polymer ?
#
loop_
_entity_poly.entity_id
_entity_poly.type
_entity_poly.pdbx_seq_one_letter_code
_entity_poly.pdbx_strand_id
1 'polypeptide(L)'
;MALTLDTEDTRQRIHDLVWSGFHHDADVEWMITDEYLDPDELTSDDRAWVKAETARACAAKHVAEAEWPAQTEYDRLETAFAQLREEKIIALHRAGNTLADGQDDVRDAWRAAGRDASGIVGCCFYHAQDLERAVRTGRLHLAFSGGLIPEIARREANTIAVGQRIAALLQGVGFVVHWSGNIDERIEVDLGQWRKRGPSA
;
A
#
# COMPACT_ATOMS: atom_id res chain seq x y z
N MET A 1 20.03 -10.64 -29.06
CA MET A 1 20.42 -9.21 -28.99
C MET A 1 20.62 -8.90 -27.51
N ALA A 2 21.54 -7.98 -27.16
CA ALA A 2 21.89 -7.72 -25.77
C ALA A 2 20.97 -6.60 -25.24
N LEU A 3 20.26 -6.89 -24.15
CA LEU A 3 19.46 -5.91 -23.42
C LEU A 3 20.40 -4.90 -22.75
N THR A 4 20.01 -3.63 -22.69
CA THR A 4 20.79 -2.57 -22.03
C THR A 4 20.29 -2.28 -20.62
N LEU A 5 19.03 -2.63 -20.32
CA LEU A 5 18.43 -2.49 -19.00
C LEU A 5 18.94 -3.56 -18.00
N ASP A 6 18.81 -3.27 -16.71
CA ASP A 6 18.98 -4.27 -15.66
C ASP A 6 17.73 -5.17 -15.61
N THR A 7 17.85 -6.35 -16.21
CA THR A 7 16.72 -7.28 -16.33
C THR A 7 16.20 -7.81 -15.00
N GLU A 8 17.04 -7.91 -13.98
CA GLU A 8 16.61 -8.48 -12.70
C GLU A 8 15.85 -7.43 -11.89
N ASP A 9 16.41 -6.23 -11.80
CA ASP A 9 15.76 -5.09 -11.17
C ASP A 9 14.43 -4.76 -11.86
N THR A 10 14.43 -4.70 -13.19
CA THR A 10 13.21 -4.40 -13.97
C THR A 10 12.14 -5.48 -13.80
N ARG A 11 12.54 -6.76 -13.77
CA ARG A 11 11.61 -7.87 -13.50
C ARG A 11 11.00 -7.77 -12.12
N GLN A 12 11.80 -7.43 -11.11
CA GLN A 12 11.31 -7.24 -9.75
C GLN A 12 10.30 -6.07 -9.69
N ARG A 13 10.58 -4.97 -10.41
CA ARG A 13 9.64 -3.84 -10.49
C ARG A 13 8.32 -4.22 -11.17
N ILE A 14 8.38 -4.93 -12.29
CA ILE A 14 7.19 -5.48 -12.98
C ILE A 14 6.38 -6.35 -12.01
N HIS A 15 7.06 -7.26 -11.31
CA HIS A 15 6.42 -8.13 -10.33
C HIS A 15 5.67 -7.31 -9.27
N ASP A 16 6.31 -6.31 -8.66
CA ASP A 16 5.69 -5.53 -7.61
C ASP A 16 4.48 -4.72 -8.10
N LEU A 17 4.58 -4.09 -9.29
CA LEU A 17 3.46 -3.35 -9.87
C LEU A 17 2.25 -4.26 -10.13
N VAL A 18 2.48 -5.42 -10.76
CA VAL A 18 1.43 -6.39 -11.07
C VAL A 18 0.81 -6.95 -9.79
N TRP A 19 1.64 -7.46 -8.87
CA TRP A 19 1.20 -8.13 -7.65
C TRP A 19 0.71 -7.19 -6.55
N SER A 20 0.98 -5.88 -6.65
CA SER A 20 0.34 -4.86 -5.81
C SER A 20 -1.18 -4.91 -5.92
N GLY A 21 -1.71 -5.23 -7.12
CA GLY A 21 -3.13 -5.26 -7.42
C GLY A 21 -3.80 -3.90 -7.60
N PHE A 22 -3.03 -2.81 -7.72
CA PHE A 22 -3.58 -1.44 -7.88
C PHE A 22 -3.61 -0.91 -9.31
N HIS A 23 -2.94 -1.60 -10.24
CA HIS A 23 -2.78 -1.16 -11.62
C HIS A 23 -3.53 -2.08 -12.59
N HIS A 24 -4.06 -1.51 -13.68
CA HIS A 24 -4.55 -2.33 -14.78
C HIS A 24 -3.35 -2.87 -15.56
N ASP A 25 -3.48 -4.09 -16.08
CA ASP A 25 -2.43 -4.74 -16.87
C ASP A 25 -1.92 -3.87 -18.03
N ALA A 26 -2.83 -3.14 -18.66
CA ALA A 26 -2.53 -2.27 -19.79
C ALA A 26 -1.63 -1.08 -19.42
N ASP A 27 -1.59 -0.68 -18.14
CA ASP A 27 -0.80 0.46 -17.68
C ASP A 27 0.62 0.05 -17.29
N VAL A 28 0.84 -1.21 -16.92
CA VAL A 28 2.11 -1.66 -16.32
C VAL A 28 3.29 -1.49 -17.29
N GLU A 29 3.11 -1.80 -18.57
CA GLU A 29 4.18 -1.62 -19.57
C GLU A 29 4.64 -0.15 -19.61
N TRP A 30 3.68 0.78 -19.70
CA TRP A 30 3.95 2.21 -19.76
C TRP A 30 4.62 2.70 -18.47
N MET A 31 4.13 2.27 -17.30
CA MET A 31 4.75 2.62 -16.02
C MET A 31 6.22 2.18 -15.96
N ILE A 32 6.57 1.03 -16.53
CA ILE A 32 7.96 0.59 -16.57
C ILE A 32 8.77 1.42 -17.57
N THR A 33 8.27 1.63 -18.78
CA THR A 33 9.07 2.26 -19.84
C THR A 33 9.18 3.78 -19.72
N ASP A 34 8.21 4.43 -19.06
CA ASP A 34 8.08 5.88 -19.05
C ASP A 34 8.22 6.50 -17.65
N GLU A 35 7.91 5.76 -16.57
CA GLU A 35 8.06 6.27 -15.20
C GLU A 35 9.26 5.67 -14.46
N TYR A 36 9.56 4.39 -14.69
CA TYR A 36 10.61 3.68 -13.96
C TYR A 36 11.98 3.75 -14.65
N LEU A 37 12.00 3.44 -15.95
CA LEU A 37 13.19 3.50 -16.80
C LEU A 37 13.24 4.84 -17.53
N ASP A 38 14.42 5.22 -18.01
CA ASP A 38 14.56 6.37 -18.91
C ASP A 38 14.11 5.96 -20.33
N PRO A 39 13.00 6.49 -20.87
CA PRO A 39 12.49 6.11 -22.17
C PRO A 39 13.48 6.40 -23.31
N ASP A 40 14.37 7.38 -23.15
CA ASP A 40 15.35 7.76 -24.16
C ASP A 40 16.55 6.79 -24.20
N GLU A 41 16.76 6.00 -23.14
CA GLU A 41 17.81 4.98 -23.06
C GLU A 41 17.36 3.59 -23.54
N LEU A 42 16.05 3.39 -23.76
CA LEU A 42 15.49 2.09 -24.14
C LEU A 42 15.62 1.80 -25.64
N THR A 43 16.23 0.66 -25.95
CA THR A 43 16.23 0.13 -27.31
C THR A 43 14.89 -0.54 -27.66
N SER A 44 14.67 -0.83 -28.94
CA SER A 44 13.51 -1.62 -29.38
C SER A 44 13.46 -3.01 -28.75
N ASP A 45 14.62 -3.62 -28.47
CA ASP A 45 14.69 -4.94 -27.83
C ASP A 45 14.33 -4.87 -26.35
N ASP A 46 14.74 -3.81 -25.65
CA ASP A 46 14.36 -3.57 -24.26
C ASP A 46 12.85 -3.40 -24.12
N ARG A 47 12.25 -2.59 -25.00
CA ARG A 47 10.79 -2.39 -25.03
C ARG A 47 10.04 -3.69 -25.33
N ALA A 48 10.52 -4.46 -26.31
CA ALA A 48 9.95 -5.77 -26.62
C ALA A 48 10.05 -6.75 -25.44
N TRP A 49 11.17 -6.70 -24.71
CA TRP A 49 11.37 -7.52 -23.52
C TRP A 49 10.46 -7.10 -22.36
N VAL A 50 10.36 -5.80 -22.04
CA VAL A 50 9.47 -5.27 -20.99
C VAL A 50 8.02 -5.66 -21.26
N LYS A 51 7.57 -5.50 -22.51
CA LYS A 51 6.22 -5.90 -22.94
C LYS A 51 5.96 -7.40 -22.72
N ALA A 52 6.90 -8.25 -23.15
CA ALA A 52 6.76 -9.69 -22.99
C ALA A 52 6.77 -10.11 -21.50
N GLU A 53 7.65 -9.52 -20.70
CA GLU A 53 7.78 -9.82 -19.27
C GLU A 53 6.57 -9.33 -18.47
N THR A 54 6.03 -8.16 -18.82
CA THR A 54 4.78 -7.62 -18.25
C THR A 54 3.60 -8.55 -18.54
N ALA A 55 3.40 -8.93 -19.80
CA ALA A 55 2.34 -9.85 -20.18
C ALA A 55 2.47 -11.20 -19.46
N ARG A 56 3.71 -11.71 -19.29
CA ARG A 56 3.99 -12.93 -18.55
C ARG A 56 3.60 -12.80 -17.07
N ALA A 57 3.97 -11.70 -16.42
CA ALA A 57 3.68 -11.45 -15.01
C ALA A 57 2.16 -11.28 -14.77
N CYS A 58 1.47 -10.52 -15.61
CA CYS A 58 0.02 -10.34 -15.56
C CYS A 58 -0.71 -11.68 -15.73
N ALA A 59 -0.34 -12.48 -16.74
CA ALA A 59 -0.92 -13.80 -16.95
C ALA A 59 -0.71 -14.73 -15.75
N ALA A 60 0.48 -14.73 -15.15
CA ALA A 60 0.77 -15.51 -13.95
C ALA A 60 -0.09 -15.06 -12.76
N LYS A 61 -0.28 -13.75 -12.57
CA LYS A 61 -1.15 -13.21 -11.53
C LYS A 61 -2.61 -13.62 -11.74
N HIS A 62 -3.14 -13.53 -12.96
CA HIS A 62 -4.51 -13.95 -13.25
C HIS A 62 -4.77 -15.44 -12.95
N VAL A 63 -3.80 -16.31 -13.28
CA VAL A 63 -3.89 -17.73 -12.91
C VAL A 63 -3.93 -17.89 -11.39
N ALA A 64 -3.07 -17.18 -10.66
CA ALA A 64 -3.08 -17.23 -9.19
C ALA A 64 -4.40 -16.68 -8.60
N GLU A 65 -4.90 -15.56 -9.11
CA GLU A 65 -6.15 -14.93 -8.64
C GLU A 65 -7.36 -15.84 -8.76
N ALA A 66 -7.40 -16.70 -9.78
CA ALA A 66 -8.46 -17.68 -9.98
C ALA A 66 -8.49 -18.77 -8.88
N GLU A 67 -7.36 -19.03 -8.23
CA GLU A 67 -7.23 -20.01 -7.14
C GLU A 67 -7.40 -19.37 -5.75
N TRP A 68 -7.46 -18.04 -5.67
CA TRP A 68 -7.58 -17.36 -4.38
C TRP A 68 -8.94 -17.58 -3.73
N PRO A 69 -9.00 -17.68 -2.39
CA PRO A 69 -10.26 -17.76 -1.67
C PRO A 69 -11.12 -16.52 -1.92
N ALA A 70 -12.44 -16.66 -1.81
CA ALA A 70 -13.38 -15.56 -2.02
C ALA A 70 -13.01 -14.31 -1.21
N GLN A 71 -12.60 -14.50 0.04
CA GLN A 71 -12.04 -13.45 0.91
C GLN A 71 -10.54 -13.65 1.06
N THR A 72 -9.74 -12.65 0.67
CA THR A 72 -8.28 -12.64 0.85
C THR A 72 -7.85 -11.83 2.06
N GLU A 73 -6.54 -11.80 2.32
CA GLU A 73 -5.93 -10.92 3.30
C GLU A 73 -6.21 -9.45 3.00
N TYR A 74 -6.19 -9.05 1.72
CA TYR A 74 -6.53 -7.67 1.36
C TYR A 74 -7.98 -7.33 1.73
N ASP A 75 -8.93 -8.23 1.49
CA ASP A 75 -10.34 -8.00 1.83
C ASP A 75 -10.54 -7.84 3.36
N ARG A 76 -9.80 -8.60 4.16
CA ARG A 76 -9.79 -8.47 5.63
C ARG A 76 -9.13 -7.16 6.08
N LEU A 77 -8.02 -6.76 5.44
CA LEU A 77 -7.36 -5.49 5.69
C LEU A 77 -8.29 -4.30 5.38
N GLU A 78 -8.97 -4.34 4.23
CA GLU A 78 -9.95 -3.33 3.83
C GLU A 78 -11.12 -3.26 4.83
N THR A 79 -11.58 -4.41 5.36
CA THR A 79 -12.61 -4.43 6.42
C THR A 79 -12.17 -3.62 7.65
N ALA A 80 -10.92 -3.79 8.11
CA ALA A 80 -10.38 -3.02 9.23
C ALA A 80 -10.22 -1.52 8.88
N PHE A 81 -9.76 -1.21 7.66
CA PHE A 81 -9.59 0.16 7.19
C PHE A 81 -10.93 0.88 7.02
N ALA A 82 -11.97 0.20 6.57
CA ALA A 82 -13.33 0.72 6.52
C ALA A 82 -13.86 1.08 7.90
N GLN A 83 -13.67 0.20 8.88
CA GLN A 83 -14.07 0.46 10.26
C GLN A 83 -13.33 1.67 10.87
N LEU A 84 -12.03 1.83 10.58
CA LEU A 84 -11.27 3.01 10.99
C LEU A 84 -11.89 4.31 10.44
N ARG A 85 -12.31 4.31 9.16
CA ARG A 85 -12.94 5.49 8.55
C ARG A 85 -14.29 5.83 9.18
N GLU A 86 -15.09 4.82 9.52
CA GLU A 86 -16.34 5.01 10.28
C GLU A 86 -16.08 5.65 11.65
N GLU A 87 -14.96 5.31 12.29
CA GLU A 87 -14.51 5.84 13.58
C GLU A 87 -13.76 7.17 13.49
N LYS A 88 -13.83 7.85 12.34
CA LYS A 88 -13.17 9.15 12.10
C LYS A 88 -11.64 9.07 12.20
N ILE A 89 -11.06 7.95 11.80
CA ILE A 89 -9.64 7.78 11.54
C ILE A 89 -9.43 7.71 10.02
N ILE A 90 -8.65 8.64 9.46
CA ILE A 90 -8.30 8.60 8.03
C ILE A 90 -7.53 7.30 7.76
N ALA A 91 -8.05 6.42 6.91
CA ALA A 91 -7.38 5.17 6.57
C ALA A 91 -7.13 5.09 5.06
N LEU A 92 -5.86 5.24 4.65
CA LEU A 92 -5.46 5.32 3.23
C LEU A 92 -4.62 4.11 2.83
N HIS A 93 -5.04 3.45 1.75
CA HIS A 93 -4.25 2.43 1.08
C HIS A 93 -3.27 3.10 0.11
N ARG A 94 -1.99 2.71 0.17
CA ARG A 94 -0.94 3.18 -0.75
C ARG A 94 -0.90 4.73 -0.87
N ALA A 95 -0.79 5.40 0.27
CA ALA A 95 -0.68 6.86 0.33
C ALA A 95 0.75 7.29 -0.04
N GLY A 96 0.89 7.96 -1.17
CA GLY A 96 2.16 8.38 -1.72
C GLY A 96 3.20 7.26 -1.94
N ASN A 97 4.42 7.67 -2.24
CA ASN A 97 5.55 6.76 -2.45
C ASN A 97 6.37 6.58 -1.18
N THR A 98 6.51 7.67 -0.41
CA THR A 98 7.29 7.74 0.83
C THR A 98 6.42 8.04 2.05
N LEU A 99 7.01 7.95 3.24
CA LEU A 99 6.35 8.36 4.49
C LEU A 99 5.91 9.83 4.45
N ALA A 100 6.74 10.72 3.89
CA ALA A 100 6.41 12.14 3.79
C ALA A 100 5.21 12.35 2.87
N ASP A 101 5.22 11.75 1.66
CA ASP A 101 4.10 11.85 0.71
C ASP A 101 2.80 11.35 1.33
N GLY A 102 2.83 10.22 2.05
CA GLY A 102 1.65 9.70 2.73
C GLY A 102 1.14 10.62 3.84
N GLN A 103 2.02 11.36 4.53
CA GLN A 103 1.59 12.39 5.48
C GLN A 103 0.95 13.59 4.78
N ASP A 104 1.43 13.95 3.59
CA ASP A 104 0.83 15.00 2.75
C ASP A 104 -0.58 14.60 2.30
N ASP A 105 -0.76 13.37 1.81
CA ASP A 105 -2.07 12.80 1.44
C ASP A 105 -3.05 12.81 2.62
N VAL A 106 -2.60 12.41 3.82
CA VAL A 106 -3.41 12.48 5.05
C VAL A 106 -3.83 13.92 5.35
N ARG A 107 -2.90 14.89 5.22
CA ARG A 107 -3.21 16.31 5.47
C ARG A 107 -4.23 16.83 4.47
N ASP A 108 -4.14 16.45 3.22
CA ASP A 108 -5.09 16.88 2.19
C ASP A 108 -6.46 16.25 2.39
N ALA A 109 -6.53 14.97 2.76
CA ALA A 109 -7.79 14.33 3.17
C ALA A 109 -8.43 15.02 4.38
N TRP A 110 -7.62 15.35 5.40
CA TRP A 110 -8.10 16.09 6.59
C TRP A 110 -8.59 17.50 6.25
N ARG A 111 -7.89 18.21 5.36
CA ARG A 111 -8.30 19.54 4.86
C ARG A 111 -9.61 19.46 4.11
N ALA A 112 -9.74 18.51 3.19
CA ALA A 112 -10.95 18.30 2.39
C ALA A 112 -12.17 17.94 3.27
N ALA A 113 -11.94 17.24 4.39
CA ALA A 113 -12.99 16.91 5.35
C ALA A 113 -13.43 18.08 6.26
N GLY A 114 -12.80 19.25 6.17
CA GLY A 114 -13.12 20.42 7.01
C GLY A 114 -12.25 20.57 8.26
N ARG A 115 -11.07 19.94 8.29
CA ARG A 115 -10.06 20.06 9.37
C ARG A 115 -10.66 19.71 10.73
N ASP A 116 -10.50 20.57 11.75
CA ASP A 116 -10.98 20.33 13.11
C ASP A 116 -12.51 20.10 13.17
N ALA A 117 -13.28 20.72 12.26
CA ALA A 117 -14.74 20.55 12.21
C ALA A 117 -15.16 19.15 11.71
N SER A 118 -14.25 18.37 11.13
CA SER A 118 -14.53 17.02 10.62
C SER A 118 -14.76 15.98 11.73
N GLY A 119 -14.27 16.25 12.94
CA GLY A 119 -14.21 15.30 14.03
C GLY A 119 -13.21 14.16 13.81
N ILE A 120 -12.31 14.27 12.82
CA ILE A 120 -11.24 13.29 12.58
C ILE A 120 -10.24 13.32 13.74
N VAL A 121 -9.98 12.14 14.30
CA VAL A 121 -9.15 11.99 15.50
C VAL A 121 -7.78 11.39 15.22
N GLY A 122 -7.55 10.87 14.02
CA GLY A 122 -6.26 10.26 13.67
C GLY A 122 -6.18 9.77 12.24
N CYS A 123 -5.07 9.13 11.91
CA CYS A 123 -4.82 8.51 10.63
C CYS A 123 -4.09 7.16 10.74
N CYS A 124 -4.20 6.37 9.68
CA CYS A 124 -3.52 5.11 9.44
C CYS A 124 -3.25 4.98 7.93
N PHE A 125 -2.04 4.67 7.52
CA PHE A 125 -1.73 4.45 6.10
C PHE A 125 -0.49 3.58 5.90
N TYR A 126 -0.28 3.14 4.67
CA TYR A 126 0.99 2.60 4.19
C TYR A 126 1.30 3.20 2.82
N HIS A 127 2.58 3.36 2.48
CA HIS A 127 3.02 3.94 1.22
C HIS A 127 3.47 2.87 0.22
N ALA A 128 3.83 3.26 -1.02
CA ALA A 128 4.23 2.32 -2.07
C ALA A 128 5.37 1.37 -1.65
N GLN A 129 6.42 1.87 -0.99
CA GLN A 129 7.52 1.01 -0.53
C GLN A 129 7.11 -0.02 0.54
N ASP A 130 6.17 0.33 1.43
CA ASP A 130 5.61 -0.63 2.41
C ASP A 130 4.84 -1.74 1.69
N LEU A 131 4.09 -1.37 0.65
CA LEU A 131 3.32 -2.28 -0.19
C LEU A 131 4.23 -3.23 -0.98
N GLU A 132 5.30 -2.72 -1.60
CA GLU A 132 6.30 -3.54 -2.30
C GLU A 132 6.91 -4.58 -1.35
N ARG A 133 7.25 -4.17 -0.12
CA ARG A 133 7.71 -5.10 0.92
C ARG A 133 6.64 -6.12 1.28
N ALA A 134 5.38 -5.72 1.43
CA ALA A 134 4.28 -6.62 1.75
C ALA A 134 4.03 -7.64 0.63
N VAL A 135 4.13 -7.23 -0.64
CA VAL A 135 4.05 -8.13 -1.81
C VAL A 135 5.11 -9.23 -1.72
N ARG A 136 6.34 -8.87 -1.35
CA ARG A 136 7.47 -9.81 -1.31
C ARG A 136 7.50 -10.68 -0.04
N THR A 137 7.03 -10.17 1.09
CA THR A 137 7.27 -10.77 2.42
C THR A 137 6.01 -11.12 3.20
N GLY A 138 4.84 -10.65 2.77
CA GLY A 138 3.61 -10.73 3.56
C GLY A 138 3.58 -9.81 4.78
N ARG A 139 4.60 -8.96 4.99
CA ARG A 139 4.67 -8.03 6.14
C ARG A 139 4.37 -6.60 5.72
N LEU A 140 3.28 -6.04 6.25
CA LEU A 140 2.87 -4.67 5.96
C LEU A 140 3.15 -3.76 7.15
N HIS A 141 3.73 -2.59 6.90
CA HIS A 141 4.02 -1.60 7.95
C HIS A 141 3.05 -0.42 7.82
N LEU A 142 2.38 -0.06 8.91
CA LEU A 142 1.39 1.02 8.95
C LEU A 142 1.94 2.22 9.72
N ALA A 143 1.83 3.40 9.13
CA ALA A 143 2.09 4.68 9.77
C ALA A 143 0.76 5.14 10.36
N PHE A 144 0.83 5.78 11.52
CA PHE A 144 -0.36 6.26 12.19
C PHE A 144 -0.04 7.52 13.01
N SER A 145 -1.09 8.28 13.31
CA SER A 145 -0.99 9.43 14.21
C SER A 145 -2.35 9.74 14.81
N GLY A 146 -2.38 10.17 16.07
CA GLY A 146 -3.52 10.83 16.71
C GLY A 146 -3.36 12.36 16.72
N GLY A 147 -2.46 12.92 15.92
CA GLY A 147 -2.13 14.35 15.93
C GLY A 147 -3.17 15.28 15.32
N LEU A 148 -4.27 14.74 14.76
CA LEU A 148 -5.29 15.50 14.02
C LEU A 148 -6.36 16.15 14.93
N ILE A 149 -6.01 16.35 16.20
CA ILE A 149 -6.85 17.04 17.20
C ILE A 149 -6.26 18.43 17.56
N PRO A 150 -7.10 19.39 17.96
CA PRO A 150 -6.66 20.72 18.41
C PRO A 150 -5.80 20.67 19.68
N GLU A 151 -6.07 19.75 20.59
CA GLU A 151 -5.44 19.72 21.92
C GLU A 151 -4.03 19.11 21.89
N ILE A 152 -3.02 19.95 21.63
CA ILE A 152 -1.60 19.56 21.52
C ILE A 152 -1.14 18.68 22.70
N ALA A 153 -1.46 19.06 23.94
CA ALA A 153 -1.06 18.34 25.15
C ALA A 153 -1.63 16.91 25.25
N ARG A 154 -2.64 16.57 24.44
CA ARG A 154 -3.28 15.24 24.40
C ARG A 154 -2.86 14.41 23.20
N ARG A 155 -2.07 14.96 22.27
CA ARG A 155 -1.74 14.29 21.00
C ARG A 155 -1.00 12.98 21.18
N GLU A 156 -0.02 12.90 22.07
CA GLU A 156 0.70 11.65 22.32
C GLU A 156 -0.23 10.55 22.85
N ALA A 157 -1.02 10.88 23.88
CA ALA A 157 -2.02 9.98 24.43
C ALA A 157 -3.06 9.54 23.38
N ASN A 158 -3.47 10.47 22.50
CA ASN A 158 -4.38 10.16 21.40
C ASN A 158 -3.71 9.29 20.32
N THR A 159 -2.43 9.50 20.01
CA THR A 159 -1.67 8.64 19.09
C THR A 159 -1.57 7.22 19.64
N ILE A 160 -1.31 7.05 20.94
CA ILE A 160 -1.34 5.73 21.58
C ILE A 160 -2.72 5.09 21.43
N ALA A 161 -3.80 5.83 21.73
CA ALA A 161 -5.18 5.32 21.60
C ALA A 161 -5.53 4.92 20.16
N VAL A 162 -5.14 5.72 19.16
CA VAL A 162 -5.30 5.40 17.73
C VAL A 162 -4.52 4.15 17.36
N GLY A 163 -3.25 4.04 17.77
CA GLY A 163 -2.43 2.85 17.53
C GLY A 163 -3.03 1.58 18.14
N GLN A 164 -3.52 1.67 19.39
CA GLN A 164 -4.22 0.57 20.06
C GLN A 164 -5.49 0.17 19.31
N ARG A 165 -6.25 1.16 18.80
CA ARG A 165 -7.47 0.87 18.04
C ARG A 165 -7.19 0.19 16.71
N ILE A 166 -6.18 0.67 15.98
CA ILE A 166 -5.71 0.04 14.74
C ILE A 166 -5.32 -1.42 14.99
N ALA A 167 -4.48 -1.66 16.01
CA ALA A 167 -4.05 -3.01 16.38
C ALA A 167 -5.24 -3.91 16.74
N ALA A 168 -6.18 -3.42 17.54
CA ALA A 168 -7.36 -4.18 17.94
C ALA A 168 -8.27 -4.55 16.75
N LEU A 169 -8.48 -3.62 15.80
CA LEU A 169 -9.28 -3.90 14.61
C LEU A 169 -8.61 -4.93 13.69
N LEU A 170 -7.31 -4.80 13.47
CA LEU A 170 -6.53 -5.75 12.67
C LEU A 170 -6.50 -7.15 13.30
N GLN A 171 -6.32 -7.23 14.62
CA GLN A 171 -6.44 -8.49 15.37
C GLN A 171 -7.86 -9.07 15.29
N GLY A 172 -8.88 -8.21 15.36
CA GLY A 172 -10.29 -8.60 15.25
C GLY A 172 -10.65 -9.23 13.90
N VAL A 173 -9.98 -8.81 12.81
CA VAL A 173 -10.09 -9.46 11.49
C VAL A 173 -9.08 -10.59 11.27
N GLY A 174 -8.38 -11.02 12.32
CA GLY A 174 -7.55 -12.22 12.34
C GLY A 174 -6.13 -12.04 11.82
N PHE A 175 -5.54 -10.85 11.95
CA PHE A 175 -4.10 -10.66 11.72
C PHE A 175 -3.29 -10.78 13.00
N VAL A 176 -2.04 -11.22 12.86
CA VAL A 176 -1.03 -11.03 13.90
C VAL A 176 -0.47 -9.61 13.74
N VAL A 177 -0.46 -8.85 14.83
CA VAL A 177 0.00 -7.46 14.84
C VAL A 177 1.16 -7.33 15.82
N HIS A 178 2.24 -6.70 15.36
CA HIS A 178 3.43 -6.41 16.15
C HIS A 178 3.59 -4.90 16.31
N TRP A 179 3.40 -4.42 17.54
CA TRP A 179 3.64 -3.04 17.93
C TRP A 179 3.86 -2.98 19.43
N SER A 180 4.90 -2.27 19.87
CA SER A 180 5.29 -2.19 21.29
C SER A 180 4.43 -1.22 22.11
N GLY A 181 3.61 -0.40 21.44
CA GLY A 181 2.95 0.77 22.04
C GLY A 181 3.73 2.07 21.86
N ASN A 182 4.96 2.01 21.32
CA ASN A 182 5.77 3.18 21.02
C ASN A 182 5.23 3.92 19.78
N ILE A 183 4.92 5.21 19.94
CA ILE A 183 4.36 6.05 18.87
C ILE A 183 5.37 6.36 17.74
N ASP A 184 6.66 6.20 18.01
CA ASP A 184 7.74 6.42 17.03
C ASP A 184 7.99 5.18 16.15
N GLU A 185 7.31 4.06 16.44
CA GLU A 185 7.39 2.82 15.66
C GLU A 185 6.21 2.69 14.68
N ARG A 186 6.44 1.97 13.59
CA ARG A 186 5.36 1.52 12.69
C ARG A 186 4.63 0.32 13.31
N ILE A 187 3.35 0.17 13.03
CA ILE A 187 2.61 -1.06 13.34
C ILE A 187 2.90 -2.07 12.22
N GLU A 188 3.51 -3.21 12.53
CA GLU A 188 3.66 -4.31 11.56
C GLU A 188 2.46 -5.25 11.64
N VAL A 189 1.93 -5.61 10.47
CA VAL A 189 0.85 -6.58 10.29
C VAL A 189 1.40 -7.76 9.50
N ASP A 190 1.27 -8.96 10.07
CA ASP A 190 1.55 -10.21 9.37
C ASP A 190 0.33 -10.64 8.56
N LEU A 191 0.42 -10.44 7.24
CA LEU A 191 -0.59 -10.93 6.31
C LEU A 191 -0.34 -12.39 5.94
N GLY A 192 0.87 -12.92 6.17
CA GLY A 192 1.35 -14.17 5.59
C GLY A 192 1.59 -14.07 4.07
N GLN A 193 0.63 -13.52 3.33
CA GLN A 193 0.75 -13.22 1.90
C GLN A 193 -0.05 -11.97 1.53
N TRP A 194 0.48 -11.15 0.63
CA TRP A 194 -0.31 -10.09 -0.01
C TRP A 194 -1.12 -10.67 -1.19
N ARG A 195 -2.45 -10.57 -1.11
CA ARG A 195 -3.35 -11.00 -2.17
C ARG A 195 -4.43 -9.97 -2.43
N LYS A 196 -4.09 -8.92 -3.18
CA LYS A 196 -5.05 -7.96 -3.72
C LYS A 196 -5.34 -8.29 -5.18
N ARG A 197 -6.62 -8.50 -5.50
CA ARG A 197 -7.05 -8.71 -6.89
C ARG A 197 -6.82 -7.44 -7.70
N GLY A 198 -6.46 -7.63 -8.96
CA GLY A 198 -6.39 -6.54 -9.93
C GLY A 198 -7.71 -5.78 -10.04
N PRO A 199 -7.69 -4.53 -10.53
CA PRO A 199 -8.92 -3.82 -10.87
C PRO A 199 -9.72 -4.64 -11.90
N SER A 200 -11.03 -4.73 -11.70
CA SER A 200 -11.92 -5.31 -12.70
C SER A 200 -11.93 -4.43 -13.94
N ALA A 201 -11.89 -5.05 -15.13
CA ALA A 201 -12.00 -4.38 -16.42
C ALA A 201 -13.33 -3.65 -16.60
#